data_AF-A0A3M0CFG9-F1
#
_entry.id   AF-A0A3M0CFG9-F1
#
_cell.length_a   1.000
_cell.length_b   1.000
_cell.length_c   1.000
_cell.angle_alpha   90.00
_cell.angle_beta   90.00
_cell.angle_gamma   90.00
#
_symmetry.space_group_name_H-M   'P 1'
#
loop_
_entity.id
_entity.type
_entity.pdbx_description
1 polymer ?
#
loop_
_entity_poly.entity_id
_entity_poly.type
_entity_poly.pdbx_seq_one_letter_code
_entity_poly.pdbx_strand_id
1 'polypeptide(L)'
;MSDIRRYDRREKTAYHAAMGLSAFCTLAACLGTVAAQDGPRDAPIDPPRPAMVQTPVIMADTALQETGTANCLDMRQVASSSIDTARRVMFYLKTGDSVLFELAEDCPPLPFHDYFTYVPVGNMLCAGRDSLISRTGERCPISRITVMPSEQPEMTGISMPENGSAF
;
A
#
# COMPACT_ATOMS: atom_id res chain seq x y z
N MET A 1 7.06 8.49 -12.89
CA MET A 1 5.73 7.88 -13.06
C MET A 1 5.55 6.89 -11.92
N SER A 2 4.88 7.30 -10.85
CA SER A 2 4.66 6.47 -9.67
C SER A 2 3.42 5.62 -9.90
N ASP A 3 3.61 4.33 -10.12
CA ASP A 3 2.54 3.34 -10.25
C ASP A 3 1.82 3.19 -8.91
N ILE A 4 0.66 3.82 -8.78
CA ILE A 4 -0.27 3.58 -7.67
C ILE A 4 -0.93 2.22 -7.92
N ARG A 5 -0.33 1.15 -7.37
CA ARG A 5 -0.96 -0.17 -7.41
C ARG A 5 -2.26 -0.13 -6.59
N ARG A 6 -3.40 -0.15 -7.29
CA ARG A 6 -4.73 -0.34 -6.69
C ARG A 6 -4.85 -1.76 -6.15
N TYR A 7 -5.30 -1.90 -4.92
CA TYR A 7 -5.86 -3.14 -4.39
C TYR A 7 -7.31 -3.27 -4.89
N ASP A 8 -7.55 -4.20 -5.82
CA ASP A 8 -8.88 -4.51 -6.37
C ASP A 8 -9.51 -5.65 -5.55
N ARG A 9 -10.51 -5.28 -4.73
CA ARG A 9 -11.34 -6.17 -3.92
C ARG A 9 -12.47 -6.70 -4.81
N ARG A 10 -12.18 -7.67 -5.69
CA ARG A 10 -13.17 -8.30 -6.57
C ARG A 10 -14.07 -9.37 -5.93
N GLU A 11 -14.14 -9.46 -4.59
CA GLU A 11 -14.88 -10.54 -3.91
C GLU A 11 -15.94 -10.10 -2.87
N LYS A 12 -16.27 -8.80 -2.76
CA LYS A 12 -17.33 -8.36 -1.81
C LYS A 12 -18.59 -7.80 -2.48
N THR A 13 -19.02 -8.36 -3.61
CA THR A 13 -20.36 -8.12 -4.19
C THR A 13 -21.25 -9.34 -4.01
N ALA A 14 -21.63 -9.62 -2.77
CA ALA A 14 -22.68 -10.60 -2.44
C ALA A 14 -23.71 -10.04 -1.46
N TYR A 15 -23.82 -8.72 -1.31
CA TYR A 15 -24.91 -8.07 -0.56
C TYR A 15 -25.13 -6.70 -1.21
N HIS A 16 -26.38 -6.29 -1.41
CA HIS A 16 -26.81 -5.07 -2.12
C HIS A 16 -26.99 -5.18 -3.64
N ALA A 17 -27.99 -5.94 -4.07
CA ALA A 17 -28.82 -5.54 -5.22
C ALA A 17 -30.29 -5.77 -4.88
N ALA A 18 -30.75 -5.06 -3.84
CA ALA A 18 -32.15 -4.78 -3.60
C ALA A 18 -32.31 -3.27 -3.59
N MET A 19 -33.37 -2.79 -4.25
CA MET A 19 -33.90 -1.42 -4.27
C MET A 19 -33.44 -0.52 -5.42
N GLY A 20 -34.42 -0.07 -6.23
CA GLY A 20 -34.39 1.28 -6.78
C GLY A 20 -34.65 1.43 -8.28
N LEU A 21 -35.75 0.88 -8.80
CA LEU A 21 -36.30 1.33 -10.08
C LEU A 21 -36.75 2.80 -10.01
N SER A 22 -36.42 3.54 -11.07
CA SER A 22 -37.17 4.66 -11.66
C SER A 22 -37.44 5.93 -10.83
N ALA A 23 -36.75 7.03 -11.18
CA ALA A 23 -37.39 8.35 -11.27
C ALA A 23 -36.58 9.33 -12.15
N PHE A 24 -36.93 9.34 -13.43
CA PHE A 24 -37.10 10.51 -14.30
C PHE A 24 -36.13 11.71 -14.21
N CYS A 25 -35.29 11.75 -15.25
CA CYS A 25 -34.94 12.91 -16.09
C CYS A 25 -35.80 14.18 -15.89
N THR A 26 -35.14 15.29 -15.57
CA THR A 26 -35.54 16.61 -16.07
C THR A 26 -34.30 17.35 -16.57
N LEU A 27 -34.22 17.43 -17.90
CA LEU A 27 -33.39 18.34 -18.68
C LEU A 27 -33.80 19.79 -18.38
N ALA A 28 -32.88 20.59 -17.84
CA ALA A 28 -32.98 22.05 -17.92
C ALA A 28 -31.59 22.69 -17.84
N ALA A 29 -31.08 23.04 -19.02
CA ALA A 29 -30.19 24.15 -19.33
C ALA A 29 -29.56 24.93 -18.15
N CYS A 30 -28.25 24.73 -17.97
CA CYS A 30 -27.34 25.81 -17.58
C CYS A 30 -26.18 25.86 -18.58
N LEU A 31 -26.48 26.42 -19.75
CA LEU A 31 -25.48 27.01 -20.65
C LEU A 31 -24.84 28.19 -19.90
N GLY A 32 -23.74 27.92 -19.20
CA GLY A 32 -22.93 28.92 -18.51
C GLY A 32 -21.65 29.21 -19.30
N THR A 33 -21.60 30.42 -19.84
CA THR A 33 -20.55 31.03 -20.67
C THR A 33 -19.12 30.89 -20.15
N VAL A 34 -18.23 30.61 -21.10
CA VAL A 34 -16.77 30.67 -20.98
C VAL A 34 -16.32 32.11 -20.69
N ALA A 35 -15.42 32.29 -19.73
CA ALA A 35 -14.63 33.50 -19.58
C ALA A 35 -13.18 33.08 -19.32
N ALA A 36 -12.43 32.95 -20.42
CA ALA A 36 -10.98 32.88 -20.40
C ALA A 36 -10.44 34.23 -19.92
N GLN A 37 -9.67 34.24 -18.85
CA GLN A 37 -8.87 35.39 -18.45
C GLN A 37 -7.41 35.00 -18.60
N ASP A 38 -6.83 35.44 -19.72
CA ASP A 38 -5.41 35.37 -20.04
C ASP A 38 -4.72 36.58 -19.38
N GLY A 39 -3.84 36.32 -18.41
CA GLY A 39 -3.12 37.34 -17.67
C GLY A 39 -1.62 37.09 -17.73
N PRO A 40 -0.82 37.98 -18.34
CA PRO A 40 0.63 37.86 -18.34
C PRO A 40 1.19 38.61 -17.13
N ARG A 41 1.82 37.89 -16.19
CA ARG A 41 2.63 38.49 -15.11
C ARG A 41 3.84 37.61 -14.81
N ASP A 42 4.96 38.03 -15.40
CA ASP A 42 6.31 38.09 -14.85
C ASP A 42 6.75 36.92 -13.94
N ALA A 43 7.58 36.06 -14.51
CA ALA A 43 8.34 35.06 -13.78
C ALA A 43 9.38 35.72 -12.87
N PRO A 44 9.46 35.35 -11.58
CA PRO A 44 10.61 35.67 -10.74
C PRO A 44 11.87 34.98 -11.27
N ILE A 45 12.95 35.75 -11.46
CA ILE A 45 14.30 35.23 -11.67
C ILE A 45 14.78 34.70 -10.31
N ASP A 46 14.74 33.38 -10.13
CA ASP A 46 15.31 32.72 -8.95
C ASP A 46 16.86 32.79 -9.00
N PRO A 47 17.54 33.10 -7.89
CA PRO A 47 19.00 33.05 -7.81
C PRO A 47 19.52 31.62 -7.94
N PRO A 48 20.79 31.42 -8.38
CA PRO A 48 21.38 30.10 -8.52
C PRO A 48 21.43 29.38 -7.17
N ARG A 49 20.74 28.24 -7.10
CA ARG A 49 20.74 27.35 -5.94
C ARG A 49 22.14 26.75 -5.76
N PRO A 50 22.74 26.80 -4.56
CA PRO A 50 24.05 26.20 -4.31
C PRO A 50 24.01 24.70 -4.61
N ALA A 51 25.02 24.22 -5.34
CA ALA A 51 25.19 22.82 -5.70
C ALA A 51 25.29 21.96 -4.43
N MET A 52 24.31 21.09 -4.22
CA MET A 52 24.41 20.03 -3.23
C MET A 52 25.53 19.07 -3.62
N VAL A 53 26.51 18.94 -2.75
CA VAL A 53 27.53 17.89 -2.77
C VAL A 53 26.81 16.55 -2.74
N GLN A 54 26.92 15.78 -3.83
CA GLN A 54 26.44 14.41 -3.87
C GLN A 54 27.45 13.52 -3.13
N THR A 55 27.23 13.29 -1.85
CA THR A 55 27.88 12.20 -1.14
C THR A 55 27.28 10.89 -1.68
N PRO A 56 28.07 9.95 -2.22
CA PRO A 56 27.52 8.66 -2.62
C PRO A 56 27.04 7.92 -1.37
N VAL A 57 25.73 7.75 -1.27
CA VAL A 57 25.12 6.88 -0.26
C VAL A 57 25.45 5.45 -0.69
N ILE A 58 26.32 4.78 0.06
CA ILE A 58 26.60 3.36 -0.11
C ILE A 58 25.31 2.60 0.21
N MET A 59 24.62 2.15 -0.84
CA MET A 59 23.45 1.29 -0.71
C MET A 59 23.95 -0.13 -0.45
N ALA A 60 23.97 -0.53 0.82
CA ALA A 60 24.12 -1.92 1.21
C ALA A 60 22.83 -2.65 0.81
N ASP A 61 22.93 -3.48 -0.21
CA ASP A 61 21.92 -4.44 -0.63
C ASP A 61 21.94 -5.60 0.40
N THR A 62 21.23 -5.43 1.51
CA THR A 62 20.96 -6.53 2.43
C THR A 62 19.58 -7.08 2.12
N ALA A 63 19.59 -8.10 1.26
CA ALA A 63 18.55 -9.10 1.20
C ALA A 63 18.14 -9.49 2.62
N LEU A 64 16.82 -9.43 2.87
CA LEU A 64 16.07 -9.97 4.00
C LEU A 64 16.92 -10.86 4.92
N GLN A 65 17.55 -10.23 5.91
CA GLN A 65 18.30 -10.93 6.93
C GLN A 65 17.30 -11.31 8.02
N GLU A 66 17.02 -12.61 8.10
CA GLU A 66 16.23 -13.24 9.13
C GLU A 66 16.69 -12.77 10.53
N THR A 67 15.71 -12.59 11.42
CA THR A 67 15.83 -12.29 12.85
C THR A 67 16.25 -10.85 13.22
N GLY A 68 15.24 -10.00 13.46
CA GLY A 68 15.40 -8.71 14.15
C GLY A 68 15.03 -7.49 13.30
N THR A 69 13.74 -7.13 13.33
CA THR A 69 13.18 -5.87 12.80
C THR A 69 13.75 -5.43 11.44
N ALA A 70 13.21 -5.98 10.35
CA ALA A 70 13.45 -5.41 9.03
C ALA A 70 12.99 -3.95 9.02
N ASN A 71 13.93 -3.00 9.07
CA ASN A 71 13.58 -1.58 9.18
C ASN A 71 12.91 -1.03 7.92
N CYS A 72 12.99 -1.76 6.80
CA CYS A 72 12.48 -1.37 5.51
C CYS A 72 11.94 -2.57 4.73
N LEU A 73 10.85 -2.36 4.00
CA LEU A 73 10.28 -3.31 3.05
C LEU A 73 10.48 -2.80 1.61
N ASP A 74 10.95 -3.69 0.73
CA ASP A 74 10.98 -3.42 -0.70
C ASP A 74 9.58 -3.61 -1.30
N MET A 75 9.00 -2.52 -1.80
CA MET A 75 7.64 -2.51 -2.36
C MET A 75 7.52 -3.34 -3.64
N ARG A 76 8.64 -3.73 -4.28
CA ARG A 76 8.63 -4.63 -5.44
C ARG A 76 8.30 -6.08 -5.07
N GLN A 77 8.50 -6.46 -3.81
CA GLN A 77 8.25 -7.81 -3.30
C GLN A 77 6.80 -7.98 -2.84
N VAL A 78 6.07 -6.88 -2.66
CA VAL A 78 4.66 -6.89 -2.23
C VAL A 78 3.77 -7.44 -3.34
N ALA A 79 2.97 -8.43 -2.98
CA ALA A 79 1.88 -8.97 -3.80
C ALA A 79 0.57 -8.24 -3.51
N SER A 80 0.25 -8.07 -2.22
CA SER A 80 -0.97 -7.42 -1.76
C SER A 80 -0.81 -6.84 -0.35
N SER A 81 -1.83 -6.12 0.11
CA SER A 81 -1.87 -5.56 1.47
C SER A 81 -3.28 -5.63 2.04
N SER A 82 -3.41 -5.77 3.36
CA SER A 82 -4.67 -5.73 4.08
C SER A 82 -4.55 -4.83 5.30
N ILE A 83 -5.63 -4.13 5.64
CA ILE A 83 -5.72 -3.38 6.89
C ILE A 83 -6.25 -4.33 7.95
N ASP A 84 -5.50 -4.50 9.03
CA ASP A 84 -5.91 -5.35 10.15
C ASP A 84 -6.64 -4.52 11.22
N THR A 85 -6.07 -3.39 11.62
CA THR A 85 -6.69 -2.44 12.55
C THR A 85 -6.38 -1.00 12.18
N ALA A 86 -6.90 -0.04 12.94
CA ALA A 86 -6.52 1.37 12.85
C ALA A 86 -5.00 1.61 13.05
N ARG A 87 -4.28 0.65 13.62
CA ARG A 87 -2.84 0.77 13.93
C ARG A 87 -1.97 -0.25 13.21
N ARG A 88 -2.58 -1.18 12.46
CA ARG A 88 -1.87 -2.33 11.89
C ARG A 88 -2.26 -2.57 10.45
N VAL A 89 -1.26 -2.69 9.59
CA VAL A 89 -1.41 -3.01 8.18
C VAL A 89 -0.52 -4.20 7.84
N MET A 90 -1.10 -5.20 7.19
CA MET A 90 -0.42 -6.38 6.71
C MET A 90 -0.01 -6.19 5.26
N PHE A 91 1.21 -6.57 4.92
CA PHE A 91 1.65 -6.76 3.54
C PHE A 91 1.92 -8.23 3.30
N TYR A 92 1.45 -8.76 2.18
CA TYR A 92 1.72 -10.12 1.75
C TYR A 92 2.76 -10.07 0.63
N LEU A 93 3.85 -10.81 0.81
CA LEU A 93 4.95 -10.87 -0.14
C LEU A 93 4.68 -11.93 -1.20
N LYS A 94 5.33 -11.78 -2.35
CA LYS A 94 5.28 -12.76 -3.44
C LYS A 94 5.87 -14.13 -3.06
N THR A 95 6.73 -14.17 -2.04
CA THR A 95 7.33 -15.40 -1.50
C THR A 95 6.34 -16.22 -0.66
N GLY A 96 5.22 -15.63 -0.24
CA GLY A 96 4.25 -16.23 0.67
C GLY A 96 4.36 -15.69 2.10
N ASP A 97 5.49 -15.07 2.46
CA ASP A 97 5.66 -14.42 3.76
C ASP A 97 4.72 -13.22 3.92
N SER A 98 4.49 -12.84 5.17
CA SER A 98 3.74 -11.64 5.51
C SER A 98 4.57 -10.68 6.34
N VAL A 99 4.28 -9.40 6.23
CA VAL A 99 4.98 -8.34 6.96
C VAL A 99 3.95 -7.42 7.59
N LEU A 100 3.98 -7.37 8.92
CA LEU A 100 3.11 -6.51 9.73
C LEU A 100 3.77 -5.16 9.93
N PHE A 101 3.07 -4.10 9.54
CA PHE A 101 3.42 -2.72 9.79
C PHE A 101 2.58 -2.22 10.96
N GLU A 102 3.26 -1.76 12.01
CA GLU A 102 2.64 -1.06 13.13
C GLU A 102 2.83 0.44 12.97
N LEU A 103 1.77 1.18 13.26
CA LEU A 103 1.74 2.63 13.18
C LEU A 103 2.09 3.25 14.55
N ALA A 104 2.71 4.43 14.51
CA ALA A 104 3.08 5.17 15.72
C ALA A 104 1.85 5.55 16.54
N GLU A 105 0.77 5.91 15.87
CA GLU A 105 -0.50 6.34 16.43
C GLU A 105 -1.67 5.59 15.78
N ASP A 106 -2.82 5.64 16.42
CA ASP A 106 -4.05 5.12 15.83
C ASP A 106 -4.44 6.00 14.64
N CYS A 107 -4.75 5.35 13.52
CA CYS A 107 -5.23 5.98 12.30
C CYS A 107 -6.66 5.50 11.97
N PRO A 108 -7.69 6.07 12.62
CA PRO A 108 -9.08 5.69 12.43
C PRO A 108 -9.58 5.67 10.98
N PRO A 109 -9.14 6.56 10.06
CA PRO A 109 -9.62 6.54 8.68
C PRO A 109 -9.19 5.31 7.87
N LEU A 110 -8.16 4.58 8.30
CA LEU A 110 -7.66 3.40 7.60
C LEU A 110 -8.73 2.30 7.49
N PRO A 111 -9.21 1.69 8.61
CA PRO A 111 -10.18 0.62 8.55
C PRO A 111 -11.55 1.08 8.05
N PHE A 112 -11.89 2.36 8.20
CA PHE A 112 -13.18 2.88 7.73
C PHE A 112 -13.29 2.90 6.20
N HIS A 113 -12.17 3.13 5.50
CA HIS A 113 -12.13 3.22 4.05
C HIS A 113 -11.47 2.02 3.36
N ASP A 114 -10.87 1.11 4.11
CA ASP A 114 -10.16 -0.07 3.58
C ASP A 114 -9.10 0.28 2.51
N TYR A 115 -8.56 1.50 2.57
CA TYR A 115 -7.66 2.03 1.55
C TYR A 115 -6.64 2.99 2.13
N PHE A 116 -5.42 2.89 1.62
CA PHE A 116 -4.32 3.80 1.91
C PHE A 116 -3.39 3.92 0.71
N THR A 117 -2.58 4.97 0.74
CA THR A 117 -1.48 5.20 -0.20
C THR A 117 -0.18 5.35 0.57
N TYR A 118 0.95 5.27 -0.11
CA TYR A 118 2.27 5.45 0.48
C TYR A 118 3.21 6.01 -0.59
N VAL A 119 4.27 6.68 -0.14
CA VAL A 119 5.29 7.25 -1.03
C VAL A 119 6.64 6.68 -0.61
N PRO A 120 7.13 5.61 -1.27
CA PRO A 120 8.38 4.99 -0.89
C PRO A 120 9.56 5.81 -1.39
N VAL A 121 10.67 5.80 -0.65
CA VAL A 121 11.95 6.38 -1.08
C VAL A 121 12.81 5.25 -1.64
N GLY A 122 13.18 5.32 -2.92
CA GLY A 122 13.99 4.27 -3.56
C GLY A 122 13.31 2.89 -3.61
N ASN A 123 11.98 2.86 -3.72
CA ASN A 123 11.13 1.65 -3.61
C ASN A 123 11.10 0.99 -2.23
N MET A 124 11.71 1.60 -1.22
CA MET A 124 11.70 1.09 0.15
C MET A 124 10.69 1.86 0.99
N LEU A 125 9.92 1.13 1.79
CA LEU A 125 9.03 1.67 2.82
C LEU A 125 9.58 1.30 4.19
N CYS A 126 10.00 2.30 4.96
CA CYS A 126 10.77 2.12 6.19
C CYS A 126 10.05 2.62 7.44
N ALA A 127 10.21 1.87 8.53
CA ALA A 127 9.83 2.31 9.87
C ALA A 127 10.64 3.55 10.28
N GLY A 128 10.00 4.47 10.99
CA GLY A 128 10.59 5.71 11.51
C GLY A 128 10.86 6.79 10.45
N ARG A 129 10.69 6.47 9.16
CA ARG A 129 10.93 7.42 8.06
C ARG A 129 9.68 7.68 7.24
N ASP A 130 8.98 6.62 6.87
CA ASP A 130 7.88 6.71 5.92
C ASP A 130 6.53 6.66 6.65
N SER A 131 5.47 7.05 5.94
CA SER A 131 4.11 7.11 6.48
C SER A 131 3.11 6.55 5.47
N LEU A 132 2.07 5.91 5.99
CA LEU A 132 0.88 5.61 5.20
C LEU A 132 0.01 6.87 5.13
N ILE A 133 -0.67 7.06 4.01
CA ILE A 133 -1.54 8.20 3.77
C ILE A 133 -2.95 7.66 3.57
N SER A 134 -3.85 8.01 4.48
CA SER A 134 -5.25 7.60 4.40
C SER A 134 -5.97 8.28 3.22
N ARG A 135 -7.18 7.84 2.90
CA ARG A 135 -8.00 8.48 1.86
C ARG A 135 -8.34 9.95 2.19
N THR A 136 -8.39 10.32 3.48
CA THR A 136 -8.62 11.70 3.93
C THR A 136 -7.35 12.56 3.89
N GLY A 137 -6.20 11.96 3.51
CA GLY A 137 -4.91 12.64 3.44
C GLY A 137 -4.14 12.67 4.77
N GLU A 138 -4.66 12.00 5.79
CA GLU A 138 -3.99 11.89 7.09
C GLU A 138 -2.73 11.02 6.97
N ARG A 139 -1.65 11.45 7.62
CA ARG A 139 -0.37 10.74 7.60
C ARG A 139 -0.24 9.90 8.86
N CYS A 140 0.08 8.63 8.65
CA CYS A 140 0.20 7.60 9.67
C CYS A 140 1.66 7.11 9.71
N PRO A 141 2.49 7.62 10.62
CA PRO A 141 3.90 7.25 10.68
C PRO A 141 4.06 5.77 11.01
N ILE A 142 4.96 5.09 10.32
CA ILE A 142 5.25 3.68 10.56
C ILE A 142 6.24 3.60 11.73
N SER A 143 5.89 2.88 12.80
CA SER A 143 6.74 2.75 13.98
C SER A 143 7.56 1.46 14.00
N ARG A 144 6.99 0.36 13.51
CA ARG A 144 7.64 -0.95 13.50
C ARG A 144 7.21 -1.78 12.30
N ILE A 145 8.13 -2.62 11.85
CA ILE A 145 7.91 -3.62 10.81
C ILE A 145 8.33 -4.98 11.38
N THR A 146 7.43 -5.96 11.29
CA THR A 146 7.63 -7.33 11.79
C THR A 146 7.40 -8.30 10.65
N VAL A 147 8.42 -9.08 10.29
CA VAL A 147 8.29 -10.17 9.32
C VAL A 147 7.68 -11.37 10.01
N MET A 148 6.66 -11.94 9.38
CA MET A 148 5.99 -13.15 9.81
C MET A 148 6.14 -14.17 8.69
N PRO A 149 7.07 -15.14 8.85
CA PRO A 149 7.24 -16.18 7.85
C PRO A 149 5.93 -16.93 7.69
N SER A 150 5.63 -17.36 6.46
CA SER A 150 4.50 -18.25 6.28
C SER A 150 4.80 -19.57 6.99
N GLU A 151 4.05 -19.87 8.06
CA GLU A 151 3.90 -21.26 8.52
C GLU A 151 3.07 -21.98 7.45
N GLN A 152 3.69 -22.28 6.30
CA GLN A 152 3.17 -23.33 5.46
C GLN A 152 3.52 -24.62 6.19
N PRO A 153 2.53 -25.40 6.69
CA PRO A 153 2.80 -26.76 7.06
C PRO A 153 3.26 -27.42 5.77
N GLU A 154 4.55 -27.67 5.68
CA GLU A 154 5.12 -28.58 4.72
C GLU A 154 4.21 -29.82 4.75
N MET A 155 3.49 -30.08 3.66
CA MET A 155 2.83 -31.37 3.46
C MET A 155 3.96 -32.38 3.28
N THR A 156 4.64 -32.69 4.37
CA THR A 156 5.57 -33.82 4.43
C THR A 156 4.68 -35.02 4.16
N GLY A 157 4.90 -35.64 2.99
CA GLY A 157 4.04 -36.66 2.43
C GLY A 157 3.71 -37.71 3.48
N ILE A 158 2.44 -37.82 3.81
CA ILE A 158 1.91 -39.03 4.42
C ILE A 158 1.91 -40.06 3.30
N SER A 159 3.05 -40.73 3.14
CA SER A 159 3.20 -41.94 2.36
C SER A 159 2.14 -42.94 2.82
N MET A 160 1.16 -43.19 1.95
CA MET A 160 0.23 -44.30 2.11
C MET A 160 1.04 -45.60 2.18
N PRO A 161 0.89 -46.45 3.22
CA PRO A 161 1.47 -47.77 3.18
C PRO A 161 0.75 -48.57 2.08
N GLU A 162 1.53 -49.05 1.12
CA GLU A 162 1.13 -50.02 0.12
C GLU A 162 0.66 -51.27 0.87
N ASN A 163 -0.65 -51.50 0.93
CA ASN A 163 -1.21 -52.76 1.40
C ASN A 163 -0.92 -53.84 0.34
N GLY A 164 0.28 -54.40 0.42
CA GLY A 164 0.60 -55.70 -0.15
C GLY A 164 -0.11 -56.78 0.65
N SER A 165 -1.39 -57.02 0.35
CA SER A 165 -2.07 -58.25 0.77
C SER A 165 -1.74 -59.34 -0.25
N ALA A 166 -0.74 -60.15 0.12
CA ALA A 166 -0.63 -61.52 -0.38
C ALA A 166 -1.85 -62.34 0.09
N PHE A 167 -2.17 -63.37 -0.71
CA PHE A 167 -3.04 -64.54 -0.52
C PHE A 167 -4.23 -64.63 -1.49
#